data_AF-A0A967N0X0-F1
#
_entry.id   AF-A0A967N0X0-F1
#
_cell.length_a   1.000
_cell.length_b   1.000
_cell.length_c   1.000
_cell.angle_alpha   90.00
_cell.angle_beta   90.00
_cell.angle_gamma   90.00
#
_symmetry.space_group_name_H-M   'P 1'
#
loop_
_entity.id
_entity.type
_entity.pdbx_description
1 polymer ?
#
loop_
_entity_poly.entity_id
_entity_poly.type
_entity_poly.pdbx_seq_one_letter_code
_entity_poly.pdbx_strand_id
1 'polypeptide(L)'
;MKIVRTVTGDIKPDELGTTYCHEHLLWRLPSFIKPDPDLGLESADAAVDELTLFKNAGGNSIVEMTTAELHRSPDRMRWISQRSGVT
;
A
#
# COMPACT_ATOMS: atom_id res chain seq x y z
N MET A 1 -1.44 -11.95 -23.26
CA MET A 1 -2.14 -10.75 -22.75
C MET A 1 -1.28 -10.13 -21.66
N LYS A 2 -1.22 -8.80 -21.56
CA LYS A 2 -0.49 -8.10 -20.48
C LYS A 2 -1.36 -8.08 -19.21
N ILE A 3 -0.74 -8.23 -18.06
CA ILE A 3 -1.39 -8.19 -16.74
C ILE A 3 -0.63 -7.25 -15.80
N VAL A 4 -1.32 -6.74 -14.79
CA VAL A 4 -0.72 -6.17 -13.58
C VAL A 4 -1.14 -7.05 -12.41
N ARG A 5 -0.18 -7.51 -11.62
CA ARG A 5 -0.44 -8.36 -10.45
C ARG A 5 -0.60 -7.50 -9.21
N THR A 6 -1.76 -7.58 -8.57
CA THR A 6 -2.08 -6.84 -7.34
C THR A 6 -2.18 -7.82 -6.16
N VAL A 7 -2.37 -7.31 -4.95
CA VAL A 7 -2.54 -8.14 -3.74
C VAL A 7 -3.92 -8.83 -3.67
N THR A 8 -4.89 -8.36 -4.47
CA THR A 8 -6.24 -8.94 -4.55
C THR A 8 -6.45 -9.81 -5.80
N GLY A 9 -5.59 -9.70 -6.82
CA GLY A 9 -5.62 -10.53 -8.03
C GLY A 9 -4.91 -9.88 -9.22
N ASP A 10 -4.87 -10.59 -10.34
CA ASP A 10 -4.36 -10.04 -11.60
C ASP A 10 -5.45 -9.16 -12.25
N ILE A 11 -5.08 -7.97 -12.73
CA ILE A 11 -5.95 -7.03 -13.44
C ILE A 11 -5.39 -6.72 -14.84
N LYS A 12 -6.22 -6.14 -15.72
CA LYS A 12 -5.76 -5.55 -16.98
C LYS A 12 -5.03 -4.22 -16.71
N PRO A 13 -4.04 -3.84 -17.53
CA PRO A 13 -3.34 -2.57 -17.36
C PRO A 13 -4.26 -1.34 -17.31
N ASP A 14 -5.34 -1.33 -18.09
CA ASP A 14 -6.27 -0.19 -18.16
C ASP A 14 -7.15 -0.04 -16.89
N GLU A 15 -7.15 -1.03 -16.00
CA GLU A 15 -7.87 -0.99 -14.71
C GLU A 15 -7.09 -0.25 -13.61
N LEU A 16 -5.83 0.13 -13.84
CA LEU A 16 -5.01 0.87 -12.88
C LEU A 16 -5.56 2.27 -12.56
N GLY A 17 -6.13 2.98 -13.52
CA GLY A 17 -6.60 4.36 -13.33
C GLY A 17 -5.50 5.29 -12.77
N THR A 18 -5.91 6.29 -11.98
CA THR A 18 -4.97 7.21 -11.31
C THR A 18 -4.14 6.44 -10.29
N THR A 19 -2.83 6.37 -10.51
CA THR A 19 -1.91 5.53 -9.74
C THR A 19 -0.81 6.36 -9.07
N TYR A 20 -0.59 6.16 -7.77
CA TYR A 20 0.64 6.59 -7.10
C TYR A 20 1.70 5.51 -7.23
N CYS A 21 2.80 5.83 -7.91
CA CYS A 21 3.76 4.82 -8.36
C CYS A 21 4.84 4.43 -7.34
N HIS A 22 4.88 5.09 -6.17
CA HIS A 22 5.86 4.80 -5.12
C HIS A 22 5.29 5.23 -3.76
N GLU A 23 4.77 4.28 -2.98
CA GLU A 23 4.23 4.56 -1.66
C GLU A 23 4.65 3.50 -0.64
N HIS A 24 4.54 3.84 0.65
CA HIS A 24 4.82 2.93 1.77
C HIS A 24 3.61 2.91 2.71
N LEU A 25 2.78 1.86 2.61
CA LEU A 25 1.54 1.77 3.41
C LEU A 25 1.74 1.24 4.81
N LEU A 26 2.74 0.37 4.97
CA LEU A 26 2.94 -0.30 6.22
C LEU A 26 4.35 -0.83 6.36
N TRP A 27 5.09 -0.19 7.26
CA TRP A 27 6.51 -0.44 7.40
C TRP A 27 7.00 -0.03 8.79
N ARG A 28 8.08 -0.65 9.21
CA ARG A 28 8.78 -0.32 10.46
C ARG A 28 10.27 -0.31 10.21
N LEU A 29 10.97 0.61 10.86
CA LEU A 29 12.42 0.67 10.86
C LEU A 29 13.07 -0.68 11.24
N PRO A 30 14.16 -1.07 10.58
CA PRO A 30 14.97 -2.20 11.00
C PRO A 30 15.57 -1.97 12.40
N SER A 31 15.74 -3.04 13.16
CA SER A 31 16.21 -2.97 14.56
C SER A 31 17.62 -2.40 14.75
N PHE A 32 18.43 -2.36 13.69
CA PHE A 32 19.78 -1.79 13.70
C PHE A 32 19.81 -0.29 13.44
N ILE A 33 18.67 0.33 13.11
CA ILE A 33 18.52 1.78 12.99
C ILE A 33 18.06 2.33 14.34
N LYS A 34 18.55 3.53 14.69
CA LYS A 34 18.09 4.23 15.90
C LYS A 34 16.57 4.43 15.83
N PRO A 35 15.82 4.10 16.91
CA PRO A 35 14.39 4.34 16.94
C PRO A 35 14.06 5.81 16.71
N ASP A 36 13.08 6.05 15.85
CA ASP A 36 12.49 7.34 15.57
C ASP A 36 10.96 7.15 15.55
N PRO A 37 10.22 7.86 16.42
CA PRO A 37 8.77 7.67 16.54
C PRO A 37 7.98 8.13 15.31
N ASP A 38 8.57 8.93 14.42
CA ASP A 38 7.92 9.44 13.21
C ASP A 38 8.27 8.61 11.96
N LEU A 39 9.35 7.83 12.02
CA LEU A 39 9.77 6.95 10.93
C LEU A 39 9.13 5.56 11.07
N GLY A 40 7.92 5.44 10.54
CA GLY A 40 7.21 4.18 10.40
C GLY A 40 5.71 4.41 10.26
N LEU A 41 5.04 3.49 9.56
CA LEU A 41 3.58 3.48 9.49
C LEU A 41 3.10 2.09 9.89
N GLU A 42 2.74 1.93 11.17
CA GLU A 42 2.41 0.60 11.72
C GLU A 42 0.90 0.35 11.89
N SER A 43 0.09 1.41 11.75
CA SER A 43 -1.38 1.35 11.87
C SER A 43 -2.03 1.04 10.52
N ALA A 44 -2.64 -0.15 10.41
CA ALA A 44 -3.40 -0.52 9.22
C ALA A 44 -4.69 0.27 9.08
N ASP A 45 -5.34 0.61 10.19
CA ASP A 45 -6.56 1.42 10.16
C ASP A 45 -6.25 2.83 9.64
N ALA A 46 -5.14 3.45 10.09
CA ALA A 46 -4.71 4.75 9.57
C ALA A 46 -4.37 4.68 8.07
N ALA A 47 -3.72 3.60 7.62
CA ALA A 47 -3.46 3.38 6.19
C ALA A 47 -4.76 3.24 5.38
N VAL A 48 -5.80 2.59 5.93
CA VAL A 48 -7.13 2.52 5.29
C VAL A 48 -7.77 3.90 5.20
N ASP A 49 -7.69 4.71 6.27
CA ASP A 49 -8.27 6.06 6.29
C ASP A 49 -7.60 6.96 5.23
N GLU A 50 -6.27 6.98 5.16
CA GLU A 50 -5.51 7.75 4.15
C GLU A 50 -5.83 7.30 2.73
N LEU A 51 -5.89 5.98 2.48
CA LEU A 51 -6.25 5.47 1.16
C LEU A 51 -7.73 5.73 0.81
N THR A 52 -8.61 5.80 1.79
CA THR A 52 -10.00 6.19 1.57
C THR A 52 -10.08 7.65 1.11
N LEU A 53 -9.26 8.54 1.68
CA LEU A 53 -9.13 9.92 1.19
C LEU A 53 -8.62 9.95 -0.25
N PHE A 54 -7.57 9.18 -0.57
CA PHE A 54 -7.05 9.06 -1.93
C PHE A 54 -8.12 8.55 -2.91
N LYS A 55 -8.86 7.50 -2.55
CA LYS A 55 -9.95 6.95 -3.35
C LYS A 55 -11.04 7.99 -3.61
N ASN A 56 -11.45 8.71 -2.57
CA ASN A 56 -12.46 9.77 -2.66
C ASN A 56 -12.01 10.95 -3.52
N ALA A 57 -10.70 11.20 -3.63
CA ALA A 57 -10.12 12.20 -4.52
C ALA A 57 -9.98 11.73 -5.98
N GLY A 58 -10.40 10.51 -6.33
CA GLY A 58 -10.30 9.94 -7.68
C GLY A 58 -9.06 9.09 -7.92
N GLY A 59 -8.30 8.79 -6.87
CA GLY A 59 -7.25 7.78 -6.87
C GLY A 59 -7.81 6.37 -7.08
N ASN A 60 -7.01 5.46 -7.63
CA ASN A 60 -7.47 4.09 -7.85
C ASN A 60 -6.46 3.02 -7.44
N SER A 61 -5.19 3.21 -7.76
CA SER A 61 -4.16 2.22 -7.46
C SER A 61 -2.95 2.84 -6.81
N ILE A 62 -2.19 2.03 -6.08
CA ILE A 62 -0.86 2.41 -5.64
C ILE A 62 0.15 1.31 -5.93
N VAL A 63 1.44 1.67 -5.95
CA VAL A 63 2.52 0.70 -5.98
C VAL A 63 3.26 0.76 -4.64
N GLU A 64 3.09 -0.29 -3.85
CA GLU A 64 3.64 -0.45 -2.51
C GLU A 64 5.13 -0.85 -2.61
N MET A 65 6.02 0.02 -2.13
CA MET A 65 7.47 -0.10 -2.27
C MET A 65 8.17 -0.61 -1.01
N THR A 66 7.44 -1.01 0.03
CA THR A 66 8.07 -1.55 1.24
C THR A 66 8.78 -2.86 0.90
N THR A 67 10.02 -2.96 1.37
CA THR A 67 10.87 -4.13 1.13
C THR A 67 10.82 -5.11 2.30
N ALA A 68 11.45 -6.28 2.16
CA ALA A 68 11.46 -7.28 3.23
C ALA A 68 12.16 -6.76 4.50
N GLU A 69 13.19 -5.94 4.34
CA GLU A 69 13.97 -5.33 5.43
C GLU A 69 13.14 -4.34 6.25
N LEU A 70 12.11 -3.76 5.64
CA LEU A 70 11.16 -2.83 6.25
C LEU A 70 9.87 -3.52 6.75
N HIS A 71 9.90 -4.85 6.88
CA HIS A 71 8.83 -5.68 7.42
C HIS A 71 7.56 -5.72 6.54
N ARG A 72 7.74 -5.76 5.21
CA ARG A 72 6.63 -5.92 4.25
C ARG A 72 5.67 -7.06 4.64
N SER A 73 4.36 -6.81 4.58
CA SER A 73 3.32 -7.80 4.86
C SER A 73 2.24 -7.85 3.76
N PRO A 74 2.31 -8.80 2.81
CA PRO A 74 1.31 -8.94 1.75
C PRO A 74 -0.12 -9.18 2.25
N ASP A 75 -0.29 -9.94 3.34
CA ASP A 75 -1.61 -10.21 3.91
C ASP A 75 -2.28 -8.93 4.46
N ARG A 76 -1.49 -8.07 5.13
CA ARG A 76 -1.98 -6.77 5.60
C ARG A 76 -2.27 -5.84 4.42
N MET A 77 -1.45 -5.83 3.36
CA MET A 77 -1.76 -5.06 2.17
C MET A 77 -3.08 -5.48 1.53
N ARG A 78 -3.32 -6.79 1.39
CA ARG A 78 -4.58 -7.32 0.86
C ARG A 78 -5.76 -6.85 1.71
N TRP A 79 -5.63 -6.92 3.03
CA TRP A 79 -6.65 -6.44 3.95
C TRP A 79 -6.93 -4.93 3.79
N ILE A 80 -5.89 -4.11 3.64
CA ILE A 80 -6.01 -2.65 3.45
C ILE A 80 -6.68 -2.32 2.11
N SER A 81 -6.24 -2.98 1.03
CA SER A 81 -6.82 -2.82 -0.31
C SER A 81 -8.32 -3.14 -0.29
N GLN A 82 -8.71 -4.26 0.33
CA GLN A 82 -10.11 -4.65 0.45
C GLN A 82 -10.97 -3.65 1.23
N ARG A 83 -10.41 -2.97 2.24
CA ARG A 83 -11.17 -2.02 3.06
C ARG A 83 -11.20 -0.60 2.52
N SER A 84 -10.13 -0.14 1.87
CA SER A 84 -10.06 1.19 1.27
C SER A 84 -10.67 1.27 -0.13
N GLY A 85 -10.80 0.13 -0.83
CA GLY A 85 -11.22 0.09 -2.23
C GLY A 85 -10.15 0.60 -3.21
N VAL A 86 -8.91 0.78 -2.72
CA VAL A 86 -7.73 1.06 -3.53
C VAL A 86 -7.06 -0.25 -3.92
N THR A 87 -6.66 -0.33 -5.18
CA THR A 87 -6.03 -1.51 -5.78
C THR A 87 -4.53 -1.53 -5.55
#